data_AF-A0A0G1YYD0-F1
#
_entry.id   AF-A0A0G1YYD0-F1
#
_cell.length_a   1.000
_cell.length_b   1.000
_cell.length_c   1.000
_cell.angle_alpha   90.00
_cell.angle_beta   90.00
_cell.angle_gamma   90.00
#
_symmetry.space_group_name_H-M   'P 1'
#
loop_
_entity.id
_entity.type
_entity.pdbx_description
1 polymer ?
#
loop_
_entity_poly.entity_id
_entity_poly.type
_entity_poly.pdbx_seq_one_letter_code
_entity_poly.pdbx_strand_id
1 'polypeptide(L)'
;MFFYATIAAILVLTVLVYLLNRANFFRVCSICAGIAGVWIGLVVLRLAGRSVDPVVLALLLGGSVVGAMYLIEKEAHELHLYQKTGLVLAGFAGAYGIVVESWVEAALGILAFALLYMLVRRGTGRHDAAPANKDLIKKMEDCC
;
A
#
# COMPACT_ATOMS: atom_id res chain seq x y z
N MET A 1 -12.55 -27.15 -3.51
CA MET A 1 -12.40 -27.00 -4.98
C MET A 1 -12.09 -25.55 -5.38
N PHE A 2 -12.82 -24.55 -4.88
CA PHE A 2 -12.54 -23.11 -5.12
C PHE A 2 -11.14 -22.65 -4.69
N PHE A 3 -10.61 -23.15 -3.57
CA PHE A 3 -9.28 -22.78 -3.06
C PHE A 3 -8.11 -23.12 -4.00
N TYR A 4 -8.19 -24.26 -4.71
CA TYR A 4 -7.16 -24.64 -5.68
C TYR A 4 -7.28 -23.83 -6.97
N ALA A 5 -8.51 -23.47 -7.36
CA ALA A 5 -8.73 -22.60 -8.52
C ALA A 5 -8.22 -21.18 -8.26
N THR A 6 -8.35 -20.66 -7.04
CA THR A 6 -7.79 -19.35 -6.68
C THR A 6 -6.26 -19.39 -6.63
N ILE A 7 -5.64 -20.45 -6.07
CA ILE A 7 -4.18 -20.61 -6.11
C ILE A 7 -3.67 -20.70 -7.55
N ALA A 8 -4.33 -21.46 -8.41
CA ALA A 8 -3.98 -21.57 -9.82
C ALA A 8 -4.14 -20.23 -10.57
N ALA A 9 -5.21 -19.48 -10.30
CA ALA A 9 -5.44 -18.16 -10.88
C ALA A 9 -4.39 -17.14 -10.41
N ILE A 10 -3.99 -17.18 -9.13
CA ILE A 10 -2.91 -16.36 -8.58
C ILE A 10 -1.59 -16.70 -9.29
N LEU A 11 -1.26 -17.98 -9.45
CA LEU A 11 -0.06 -18.43 -10.17
C LEU A 11 -0.05 -17.91 -11.62
N VAL A 12 -1.16 -18.08 -12.34
CA VAL A 12 -1.27 -17.66 -13.75
C VAL A 12 -1.18 -16.13 -13.87
N LEU A 13 -1.90 -15.38 -13.03
CA LEU A 13 -1.84 -13.91 -13.04
C LEU A 13 -0.46 -13.39 -12.62
N THR A 14 0.21 -14.05 -11.68
CA THR A 14 1.58 -13.69 -11.28
C THR A 14 2.55 -13.90 -12.42
N VAL A 15 2.44 -15.00 -13.16
CA VAL A 15 3.25 -15.28 -14.36
C VAL A 15 2.94 -14.26 -15.47
N LEU A 16 1.67 -13.94 -15.69
CA LEU A 16 1.25 -12.98 -16.73
C LEU A 16 1.75 -11.56 -16.43
N VAL A 17 1.63 -11.13 -15.17
CA VAL A 17 2.12 -9.83 -14.69
C VAL A 17 3.64 -9.80 -14.64
N TYR A 18 4.31 -10.91 -14.32
CA TYR A 18 5.78 -11.02 -14.42
C TYR A 18 6.26 -10.83 -15.87
N LEU A 19 5.56 -11.42 -16.84
CA LEU A 19 5.82 -11.25 -18.27
C LEU A 19 5.57 -9.80 -18.74
N LEU A 20 4.51 -9.15 -18.27
CA LEU A 20 4.20 -7.75 -18.59
C LEU A 20 5.17 -6.78 -17.91
N ASN A 21 5.61 -7.05 -16.68
CA ASN A 21 6.55 -6.17 -15.97
C ASN A 21 7.98 -6.27 -16.52
N ARG A 22 8.30 -7.36 -17.24
CA ARG A 22 9.52 -7.47 -18.06
C ARG A 22 9.55 -6.43 -19.19
N ALA A 23 8.41 -5.82 -19.55
CA ALA A 23 8.32 -4.73 -20.54
C ALA A 23 8.62 -3.32 -19.97
N ASN A 24 9.15 -3.23 -18.73
CA ASN A 24 9.88 -2.07 -18.22
C ASN A 24 9.07 -0.75 -18.08
N PHE A 25 7.86 -0.80 -17.51
CA PHE A 25 7.00 0.40 -17.39
C PHE A 25 6.86 1.00 -15.97
N PHE A 26 7.16 0.29 -14.86
CA PHE A 26 7.01 0.86 -13.51
C PHE A 26 8.02 0.34 -12.46
N ARG A 27 8.53 1.24 -11.59
CA ARG A 27 9.32 0.90 -10.37
C ARG A 27 8.46 0.30 -9.24
N VAL A 28 7.37 -0.40 -9.58
CA VAL A 28 6.46 -1.03 -8.62
C VAL A 28 6.77 -2.52 -8.59
N CYS A 29 6.81 -3.12 -7.41
CA CYS A 29 7.07 -4.55 -7.25
C CYS A 29 6.05 -5.37 -8.08
N SER A 30 6.54 -6.22 -8.99
CA SER A 30 5.73 -7.05 -9.89
C SER A 30 4.72 -7.91 -9.12
N ILE A 31 5.11 -8.36 -7.93
CA ILE A 31 4.30 -9.18 -7.03
C ILE A 31 3.15 -8.34 -6.46
N CYS A 32 3.43 -7.11 -6.01
CA CYS A 32 2.39 -6.20 -5.49
C CYS A 32 1.38 -5.83 -6.57
N ALA A 33 1.83 -5.58 -7.80
CA ALA A 33 0.95 -5.32 -8.94
C ALA A 33 0.09 -6.55 -9.30
N GLY A 34 0.66 -7.75 -9.24
CA GLY A 34 -0.06 -9.01 -9.46
C GLY A 34 -1.15 -9.25 -8.42
N ILE A 35 -0.81 -9.15 -7.14
CA ILE A 35 -1.79 -9.30 -6.04
C ILE A 35 -2.89 -8.24 -6.15
N ALA A 36 -2.53 -6.98 -6.47
CA ALA A 36 -3.48 -5.90 -6.66
C ALA A 36 -4.48 -6.19 -7.80
N GLY A 37 -3.97 -6.62 -8.95
CA GLY A 37 -4.81 -6.97 -10.09
C GLY A 37 -5.78 -8.11 -9.81
N VAL A 38 -5.33 -9.13 -9.05
CA VAL A 38 -6.18 -10.28 -8.71
C VAL A 38 -7.35 -9.86 -7.83
N TRP A 39 -7.11 -9.09 -6.75
CA TRP A 39 -8.21 -8.69 -5.87
C TRP A 39 -9.13 -7.66 -6.52
N ILE A 40 -8.61 -6.74 -7.35
CA ILE A 40 -9.45 -5.83 -8.14
C ILE A 40 -10.37 -6.64 -9.07
N GLY A 41 -9.84 -7.65 -9.75
CA GLY A 41 -10.64 -8.55 -10.57
C GLY A 41 -11.71 -9.30 -9.78
N LEU A 42 -11.37 -9.78 -8.58
CA LEU A 42 -12.33 -10.43 -7.66
C LEU A 42 -13.42 -9.47 -7.18
N VAL A 43 -13.09 -8.21 -6.87
CA VAL A 43 -14.08 -7.18 -6.50
C VAL A 43 -15.01 -6.90 -7.68
N VAL A 44 -14.49 -6.76 -8.90
CA VAL A 44 -15.32 -6.55 -10.10
C VAL A 44 -16.25 -7.74 -10.35
N LEU A 45 -15.76 -8.97 -10.20
CA LEU A 45 -16.58 -10.19 -10.29
C LEU A 45 -17.68 -10.20 -9.23
N ARG A 46 -17.36 -9.79 -8.00
CA ARG A 46 -18.34 -9.71 -6.91
C ARG A 46 -19.43 -8.69 -7.21
N LEU A 47 -19.07 -7.54 -7.77
CA LEU A 47 -20.03 -6.52 -8.23
C LEU A 47 -20.90 -6.98 -9.40
N ALA A 48 -20.38 -7.89 -10.24
CA ALA A 48 -21.15 -8.56 -11.29
C ALA A 48 -22.07 -9.68 -10.77
N GLY A 49 -22.20 -9.84 -9.44
CA GLY A 49 -23.11 -10.80 -8.81
C GLY A 49 -22.54 -12.22 -8.69
N ARG A 50 -21.25 -12.44 -8.95
CA ARG A 50 -20.59 -13.73 -8.68
C ARG A 50 -20.25 -13.84 -7.21
N SER A 51 -20.56 -15.00 -6.61
CA SER A 51 -20.07 -15.35 -5.28
C SER A 51 -18.55 -15.52 -5.30
N VAL A 52 -17.87 -14.69 -4.51
CA VAL A 52 -16.42 -14.72 -4.31
C VAL A 52 -16.16 -15.06 -2.85
N ASP A 53 -15.15 -15.90 -2.61
CA ASP A 53 -14.75 -16.25 -1.25
C ASP A 53 -14.17 -15.01 -0.52
N PRO A 54 -14.83 -14.52 0.55
CA PRO A 54 -14.39 -13.34 1.27
C PRO A 54 -13.05 -13.55 1.98
N VAL A 55 -12.69 -14.79 2.31
CA VAL A 55 -11.42 -15.13 2.96
C VAL A 55 -10.27 -14.89 2.00
N VAL A 56 -10.42 -15.34 0.75
CA VAL A 56 -9.41 -15.11 -0.30
C VAL A 56 -9.28 -13.61 -0.55
N LEU A 57 -10.39 -12.89 -0.68
CA LEU A 57 -10.35 -11.44 -0.90
C LEU A 57 -9.65 -10.70 0.26
N ALA A 58 -9.96 -11.06 1.51
CA ALA A 58 -9.33 -10.48 2.70
C ALA A 58 -7.81 -10.75 2.76
N LEU A 59 -7.36 -11.95 2.39
CA LEU A 59 -5.95 -12.32 2.32
C LEU A 59 -5.18 -11.46 1.31
N LEU A 60 -5.72 -11.26 0.10
CA LEU A 60 -5.07 -10.45 -0.93
C LEU A 60 -5.06 -8.95 -0.58
N LEU A 61 -6.14 -8.44 0.02
CA LEU A 61 -6.21 -7.07 0.49
C LEU A 61 -5.18 -6.83 1.62
N GLY A 62 -5.08 -7.75 2.59
CA GLY A 62 -4.08 -7.69 3.65
C GLY A 62 -2.64 -7.70 3.11
N GLY A 63 -2.35 -8.56 2.13
CA GLY A 63 -1.05 -8.57 1.44
C GLY A 63 -0.73 -7.25 0.71
N SER A 64 -1.75 -6.59 0.17
CA SER A 64 -1.60 -5.28 -0.49
C SER A 64 -1.32 -4.16 0.52
N VAL A 65 -1.95 -4.19 1.71
CA VAL A 65 -1.69 -3.22 2.79
C VAL A 65 -0.25 -3.31 3.27
N VAL A 66 0.26 -4.53 3.52
CA VAL A 66 1.66 -4.74 3.93
C VAL A 66 2.63 -4.35 2.81
N GLY A 67 2.31 -4.69 1.56
CA GLY A 67 3.11 -4.28 0.41
C GLY A 67 3.20 -2.76 0.25
N ALA A 68 2.07 -2.05 0.42
CA ALA A 68 2.05 -0.59 0.42
C ALA A 68 2.90 -0.03 1.55
N MET A 69 2.82 -0.60 2.76
CA MET A 69 3.64 -0.17 3.89
C MET A 69 5.14 -0.29 3.59
N TYR A 70 5.58 -1.39 2.99
CA TYR A 70 6.98 -1.58 2.60
C TYR A 70 7.46 -0.53 1.60
N LEU A 71 6.62 -0.16 0.62
CA LEU A 71 6.95 0.92 -0.33
C LEU A 71 7.10 2.26 0.39
N ILE A 72 6.23 2.54 1.36
CA ILE A 72 6.20 3.80 2.10
C ILE A 72 7.41 3.90 3.05
N GLU A 73 7.83 2.81 3.69
CA GLU A 73 9.08 2.78 4.48
C GLU A 73 10.31 3.02 3.62
N LYS A 74 10.31 2.54 2.37
CA LYS A 74 11.42 2.78 1.45
C LYS A 74 11.52 4.27 1.04
N GLU A 75 10.40 4.97 0.98
CA GLU A 75 10.35 6.39 0.60
C GLU A 75 10.54 7.33 1.82
N ALA A 76 10.09 6.91 3.01
CA ALA A 76 10.19 7.67 4.25
C ALA A 76 11.06 6.93 5.26
N HIS A 77 12.35 7.31 5.30
CA HIS A 77 13.39 6.65 6.11
C HIS A 77 13.19 6.82 7.63
N GLU A 78 12.36 7.79 8.07
CA GLU A 78 12.10 8.11 9.49
C GLU A 78 10.61 8.10 9.84
N LEU A 79 9.94 6.96 9.62
CA LEU A 79 8.58 6.76 10.12
C LEU A 79 8.59 6.37 11.60
N HIS A 80 7.93 7.18 12.43
CA HIS A 80 7.71 6.85 13.84
C HIS A 80 6.79 5.62 13.97
N LEU A 81 7.02 4.81 15.01
CA LEU A 81 6.30 3.55 15.21
C LEU A 81 4.77 3.75 15.26
N TYR A 82 4.30 4.87 15.83
CA TYR A 82 2.88 5.23 15.84
C TYR A 82 2.31 5.51 14.44
N GLN A 83 3.08 6.13 13.54
CA GLN A 83 2.66 6.38 12.16
C GLN A 83 2.58 5.08 11.37
N LYS A 84 3.56 4.18 11.55
CA LYS A 84 3.56 2.85 10.94
C LYS A 84 2.32 2.05 11.34
N THR A 85 2.08 1.97 12.64
CA THR A 85 0.93 1.25 13.20
C THR A 85 -0.39 1.88 12.73
N GLY A 86 -0.50 3.21 12.76
CA GLY A 86 -1.68 3.91 12.26
C GLY A 86 -1.98 3.64 10.79
N LEU A 87 -0.94 3.63 9.94
CA LEU A 87 -1.07 3.37 8.51
C LEU A 87 -1.54 1.94 8.24
N VAL A 88 -0.94 0.96 8.93
CA VAL A 88 -1.32 -0.45 8.80
C VAL A 88 -2.76 -0.65 9.28
N LEU A 89 -3.12 -0.13 10.45
CA LEU A 89 -4.50 -0.25 10.96
C LEU A 89 -5.52 0.39 10.02
N ALA A 90 -5.24 1.59 9.50
CA ALA A 90 -6.13 2.25 8.55
C ALA A 90 -6.29 1.45 7.25
N GLY A 91 -5.20 0.87 6.73
CA GLY A 91 -5.22 0.03 5.55
C GLY A 91 -6.06 -1.24 5.75
N PHE A 92 -5.88 -1.92 6.89
CA PHE A 92 -6.68 -3.10 7.23
C PHE A 92 -8.17 -2.77 7.47
N ALA A 93 -8.47 -1.62 8.08
CA ALA A 93 -9.85 -1.16 8.26
C ALA A 93 -10.54 -0.91 6.91
N GLY A 94 -9.85 -0.25 5.96
CA GLY A 94 -10.35 -0.06 4.60
C GLY A 94 -10.54 -1.38 3.86
N ALA A 95 -9.57 -2.30 3.97
CA ALA A 95 -9.66 -3.64 3.41
C ALA A 95 -10.88 -4.42 3.95
N TYR A 96 -11.11 -4.36 5.26
CA TYR A 96 -12.25 -5.01 5.89
C TYR A 96 -13.59 -4.48 5.36
N GLY A 97 -13.73 -3.15 5.23
CA GLY A 97 -14.93 -2.54 4.65
C GLY A 97 -15.24 -3.02 3.23
N ILE A 98 -14.20 -3.26 2.41
CA ILE A 98 -14.35 -3.83 1.06
C ILE A 98 -14.86 -5.28 1.13
N VAL A 99 -14.39 -6.08 2.09
CA VAL A 99 -14.77 -7.49 2.24
C VAL A 99 -16.22 -7.65 2.69
N VAL A 100 -16.68 -6.77 3.58
CA VAL A 100 -18.03 -6.78 4.18
C VAL A 100 -19.06 -6.07 3.30
N GLU A 101 -18.64 -5.48 2.18
CA GLU A 101 -19.51 -4.69 1.27
C GLU A 101 -20.11 -3.43 1.92
N SER A 102 -19.56 -3.02 3.06
CA SER A 102 -19.85 -1.76 3.73
C SER A 102 -19.06 -0.63 3.06
N TRP A 103 -19.58 -0.12 1.95
CA TRP A 103 -18.96 0.96 1.17
C TRP A 103 -18.60 2.21 2.00
N VAL A 104 -19.39 2.50 3.04
CA VAL A 104 -19.15 3.60 3.96
C VAL A 104 -17.87 3.38 4.78
N GLU A 105 -17.69 2.18 5.35
CA GLU A 105 -16.48 1.82 6.12
C GLU A 105 -15.25 1.71 5.20
N ALA A 106 -15.43 1.16 4.00
CA ALA A 106 -14.38 1.11 2.99
C ALA A 106 -13.89 2.52 2.64
N ALA A 107 -14.81 3.45 2.35
CA ALA A 107 -14.49 4.82 2.02
C ALA A 107 -13.80 5.55 3.18
N LEU A 108 -14.30 5.39 4.41
CA LEU A 108 -13.69 5.97 5.61
C LEU A 108 -12.27 5.43 5.84
N GLY A 109 -12.06 4.13 5.71
CA GLY A 109 -10.75 3.50 5.88
C GLY A 109 -9.75 3.95 4.82
N ILE A 110 -10.16 4.00 3.55
CA ILE A 110 -9.33 4.50 2.44
C ILE A 110 -9.00 5.99 2.65
N LEU A 111 -9.97 6.81 3.04
CA LEU A 111 -9.78 8.23 3.30
C LEU A 111 -8.81 8.45 4.47
N ALA A 112 -8.96 7.69 5.56
CA ALA A 112 -8.05 7.72 6.70
C ALA A 112 -6.62 7.31 6.31
N PHE A 113 -6.48 6.23 5.52
CA PHE A 113 -5.19 5.79 5.00
C PHE A 113 -4.54 6.86 4.13
N ALA A 114 -5.29 7.47 3.21
CA ALA A 114 -4.82 8.55 2.35
C ALA A 114 -4.42 9.80 3.13
N LEU A 115 -5.20 10.19 4.15
CA LEU A 115 -4.88 11.30 5.06
C LEU A 115 -3.58 11.04 5.82
N LEU A 116 -3.45 9.86 6.44
CA LEU A 116 -2.24 9.49 7.16
C LEU A 116 -1.03 9.44 6.23
N TYR A 117 -1.18 8.88 5.02
CA TYR A 117 -0.13 8.88 4.01
C TYR A 117 0.28 10.30 3.59
N MET A 118 -0.68 11.20 3.39
CA MET A 118 -0.40 12.62 3.11
C MET A 118 0.29 13.32 4.28
N LEU A 119 -0.09 13.01 5.52
CA LEU A 119 0.57 13.56 6.72
C LEU A 119 2.01 13.07 6.84
N VAL A 120 2.27 11.79 6.58
CA VAL A 120 3.61 11.22 6.51
C VAL A 120 4.44 11.94 5.45
N ARG A 121 3.91 12.08 4.22
CA ARG A 121 4.60 12.79 3.12
C ARG A 121 4.85 14.28 3.40
N ARG A 122 3.92 14.95 4.09
CA ARG A 122 4.11 16.34 4.54
C ARG A 122 5.13 16.44 5.67
N GLY A 123 5.18 15.45 6.55
CA GLY A 123 6.17 15.36 7.64
C GLY A 123 7.58 15.21 7.11
N THR A 124 7.79 14.32 6.13
CA THR A 124 9.08 14.15 5.44
C THR A 124 9.48 15.43 4.69
N GLY A 125 8.55 16.08 3.98
CA GLY A 125 8.83 17.36 3.29
C GLY A 125 9.07 18.56 4.22
N ARG A 126 8.62 18.51 5.48
CA ARG A 126 8.90 19.55 6.50
C ARG A 126 10.26 19.38 7.16
N HIS A 127 10.84 18.18 7.16
CA HIS A 127 12.19 17.98 7.69
C HIS A 127 13.30 18.38 6.72
N ASP A 128 13.04 18.37 5.41
CA ASP A 128 13.94 18.95 4.41
C ASP A 128 13.88 20.49 4.34
N ALA A 129 12.92 21.12 5.03
CA ALA A 129 12.69 22.58 5.02
C ALA A 129 12.99 23.25 6.38
N ALA A 130 13.79 22.63 7.25
CA ALA A 130 14.41 23.32 8.38
C ALA A 130 15.86 23.69 8.00
N PRO A 131 16.23 24.97 7.89
CA PRO A 131 17.60 25.39 7.64
C PRO A 131 18.44 25.26 8.91
N ALA A 132 18.57 24.05 9.47
CA ALA A 132 19.32 23.80 10.69
C ALA A 132 20.82 23.56 10.43
N ASN A 133 21.36 23.95 9.27
CA ASN A 133 22.76 23.69 8.92
C ASN A 133 23.49 24.88 8.29
N LYS A 134 22.92 26.09 8.27
CA LYS A 134 23.70 27.30 7.92
C LYS A 134 24.42 27.89 9.13
N ASP A 135 23.83 27.81 10.32
CA ASP A 135 24.45 28.30 11.56
C ASP A 135 25.61 27.41 12.06
N LEU A 136 25.58 26.10 11.75
CA LEU A 136 26.69 25.17 12.05
C LEU A 136 27.89 25.37 11.12
N ILE A 137 27.65 25.62 9.82
CA ILE A 137 28.72 25.93 8.86
C ILE A 137 29.35 27.29 9.17
N LYS A 138 28.55 28.31 9.53
CA LYS A 138 29.07 29.62 9.95
C LYS A 138 29.98 29.53 11.18
N LYS A 139 29.61 28.70 12.17
CA LYS A 139 30.46 28.45 13.35
C LYS A 139 31.76 27.70 13.02
N MET A 140 31.82 26.96 11.90
CA MET A 140 33.06 26.31 11.46
C MET A 140 33.94 27.24 10.61
N GLU A 141 33.36 28.18 9.84
CA GLU A 141 34.11 29.23 9.14
C GLU A 141 34.71 30.27 10.10
N ASP A 142 34.02 30.63 11.19
CA ASP A 142 34.56 31.54 12.22
C ASP A 142 35.69 30.93 13.07
N CYS A 143 35.99 29.63 12.90
CA CYS A 143 37.07 28.92 13.58
C CYS A 143 38.29 28.65 12.69
N CYS A 144 38.36 29.20 11.47
CA CYS A 144 39.51 29.06 10.58
C CYS A 144 40.18 30.41 10.26
#